data_AF-A0A1D2JFX4-F1
#
_entry.id   AF-A0A1D2JFX4-F1
#
_cell.length_a   1.000
_cell.length_b   1.000
_cell.length_c   1.000
_cell.angle_alpha   90.00
_cell.angle_beta   90.00
_cell.angle_gamma   90.00
#
_symmetry.space_group_name_H-M   'P 1'
#
loop_
_entity.id
_entity.type
_entity.pdbx_description
1 polymer ?
#
loop_
_entity_poly.entity_id
_entity_poly.type
_entity_poly.pdbx_seq_one_letter_code
_entity_poly.pdbx_strand_id
1 'polypeptide(L)'
;MSRLPCRLTLHRCPGIQAPKGNLYSKLCIRLNSSVRGGDSRTSLKGSVKPSRQILREPVRTAPSKSSKHEGIKLEKVLIYHAGSGKIAFIGVMRITTILIFSVSCLVVAPAFYYSEDLPWYIVPAIVVGGSIPMLFVLYTTAPFVNFIYLSIPRAAQRTRQRAQSYLKDVPRNAVLNIETMKFNFYFRKTQVVLSDLILGRSMFRPVNLINTNPMPQPWWKGNNVFFYAPAKTRFSAKPTSKYFPEVWEEVFAKIKKNAVKGQH
;
A
#
# COMPACT_ATOMS: atom_id res chain seq x y z
N MET A 1 -41.55 52.38 9.49
CA MET A 1 -41.86 50.96 9.21
C MET A 1 -40.84 50.08 9.89
N SER A 2 -41.34 49.33 10.86
CA SER A 2 -40.63 48.58 11.89
C SER A 2 -39.77 47.45 11.32
N ARG A 3 -38.49 47.40 11.68
CA ARG A 3 -37.68 46.17 11.57
C ARG A 3 -37.35 45.70 12.98
N LEU A 4 -37.98 44.59 13.34
CA LEU A 4 -37.72 43.81 14.55
C LEU A 4 -36.25 43.36 14.59
N PRO A 5 -35.55 43.49 15.73
CA PRO A 5 -34.25 42.87 15.94
C PRO A 5 -34.44 41.43 16.46
N CYS A 6 -34.20 40.43 15.61
CA CYS A 6 -34.08 39.05 16.06
C CYS A 6 -32.71 38.83 16.70
N ARG A 7 -32.73 38.92 18.02
CA ARG A 7 -31.67 38.68 18.99
C ARG A 7 -31.33 37.18 19.02
N LEU A 8 -30.24 36.77 18.37
CA LEU A 8 -29.68 35.42 18.54
C LEU A 8 -28.72 35.43 19.74
N THR A 9 -29.24 34.96 20.87
CA THR A 9 -28.51 34.66 22.10
C THR A 9 -27.54 33.50 21.86
N LEU A 10 -26.24 33.81 21.74
CA LEU A 10 -25.16 32.84 21.84
C LEU A 10 -25.09 32.34 23.29
N HIS A 11 -25.62 31.13 23.50
CA HIS A 11 -25.50 30.42 24.76
C HIS A 11 -24.05 30.00 24.97
N ARG A 12 -23.38 30.68 25.88
CA ARG A 12 -22.05 30.38 26.42
C ARG A 12 -22.22 29.33 27.52
N CYS A 13 -21.45 28.23 27.47
CA CYS A 13 -20.92 27.44 28.60
C CYS A 13 -20.39 26.07 28.11
N PRO A 14 -19.51 25.37 28.84
CA PRO A 14 -18.28 25.84 29.49
C PRO A 14 -17.09 24.91 29.15
N GLY A 15 -15.90 25.29 29.62
CA GLY A 15 -14.60 24.74 29.23
C GLY A 15 -14.39 23.25 29.49
N ILE A 16 -13.67 22.63 28.55
CA ILE A 16 -12.96 21.38 28.75
C ILE A 16 -11.47 21.71 28.71
N GLN A 17 -10.83 21.54 29.86
CA GLN A 17 -9.39 21.70 30.05
C GLN A 17 -8.63 20.74 29.14
N ALA A 18 -7.74 21.29 28.31
CA ALA A 18 -6.74 20.54 27.57
C ALA A 18 -5.54 20.25 28.49
N PRO A 19 -5.07 19.00 28.61
CA PRO A 19 -3.78 18.73 29.21
C PRO A 19 -2.66 19.13 28.24
N LYS A 20 -1.91 20.18 28.60
CA LYS A 20 -0.58 20.49 28.06
C LYS A 20 0.39 19.36 28.46
N GLY A 21 0.69 18.47 27.53
CA GLY A 21 1.72 17.43 27.68
C GLY A 21 2.88 17.69 26.73
N ASN A 22 4.04 18.01 27.31
CA ASN A 22 5.31 18.34 26.65
C ASN A 22 5.69 17.38 25.51
N LEU A 23 5.89 17.98 24.32
CA LEU A 23 6.62 17.39 23.20
C LEU A 23 8.14 17.62 23.41
N TYR A 24 8.95 16.64 23.00
CA TYR A 24 10.42 16.62 22.95
C TYR A 24 11.19 16.23 24.22
N SER A 25 11.46 14.93 24.38
CA SER A 25 12.80 14.49 24.83
C SER A 25 13.08 13.03 24.43
N LYS A 26 14.35 12.76 24.08
CA LYS A 26 15.02 11.44 23.91
C LYS A 26 14.97 10.78 22.53
N LEU A 27 15.63 11.42 21.57
CA LEU A 27 16.51 10.73 20.62
C LEU A 27 17.86 10.47 21.31
N CYS A 28 18.11 9.24 21.77
CA CYS A 28 19.46 8.80 22.13
C CYS A 28 20.11 8.19 20.88
N ILE A 29 20.91 9.01 20.19
CA ILE A 29 21.90 8.53 19.22
C ILE A 29 23.07 7.99 20.05
N ARG A 30 23.23 6.67 20.07
CA ARG A 30 24.38 6.01 20.69
C ARG A 30 25.51 5.95 19.63
N LEU A 31 26.36 6.96 19.63
CA LEU A 31 27.65 6.95 18.94
C LEU A 31 28.60 6.05 19.72
N ASN A 32 29.06 4.97 19.09
CA ASN A 32 30.02 4.04 19.67
C ASN A 32 31.41 4.38 19.13
N SER A 33 32.11 5.29 19.79
CA SER A 33 33.54 5.56 19.57
C SER A 33 34.34 4.81 20.64
N SER A 34 34.89 3.65 20.28
CA SER A 34 35.92 2.99 21.09
C SER A 34 37.28 3.27 20.45
N VAL A 35 37.90 4.36 20.91
CA VAL A 35 39.35 4.56 20.86
C VAL A 35 39.94 3.73 22.00
N ARG A 36 40.79 2.77 21.69
CA ARG A 36 41.72 2.19 22.66
C ARG A 36 43.04 1.93 21.95
N GLY A 37 44.04 2.74 22.29
CA GLY A 37 45.43 2.54 21.91
C GLY A 37 46.08 1.41 22.71
N GLY A 38 47.24 0.96 22.22
CA GLY A 38 48.11 0.00 22.89
C GLY A 38 49.07 -0.67 21.91
N ASP A 39 50.30 -0.16 21.89
CA ASP A 39 51.50 -0.63 21.20
C ASP A 39 51.82 -2.14 21.34
N SER A 40 52.43 -2.75 20.32
CA SER A 40 53.90 -3.02 20.25
C SER A 40 54.32 -4.19 19.32
N ARG A 41 55.35 -3.89 18.49
CA ARG A 41 56.52 -4.71 18.08
C ARG A 41 56.43 -5.86 17.03
N THR A 42 56.98 -5.54 15.85
CA THR A 42 58.08 -6.22 15.08
C THR A 42 58.13 -7.75 14.91
N SER A 43 58.22 -8.25 13.67
CA SER A 43 59.49 -8.73 13.03
C SER A 43 59.31 -9.66 11.80
N LEU A 44 60.06 -9.31 10.73
CA LEU A 44 60.74 -10.11 9.68
C LEU A 44 60.02 -11.00 8.62
N LYS A 45 60.19 -10.52 7.36
CA LYS A 45 60.71 -11.17 6.12
C LYS A 45 60.22 -12.56 5.66
N GLY A 46 59.76 -12.60 4.40
CA GLY A 46 59.79 -13.79 3.53
C GLY A 46 59.34 -13.47 2.09
N SER A 47 60.28 -13.47 1.16
CA SER A 47 60.13 -13.26 -0.29
C SER A 47 59.45 -14.46 -0.97
N VAL A 48 58.65 -14.22 -2.03
CA VAL A 48 58.59 -14.93 -3.33
C VAL A 48 57.29 -14.52 -4.08
N LYS A 49 57.45 -14.01 -5.30
CA LYS A 49 56.42 -13.89 -6.38
C LYS A 49 56.89 -14.80 -7.54
N PRO A 50 56.09 -15.12 -8.58
CA PRO A 50 54.69 -14.75 -8.85
C PRO A 50 53.80 -15.95 -9.29
N SER A 51 52.47 -15.83 -9.19
CA SER A 51 51.57 -16.60 -10.07
C SER A 51 50.36 -15.76 -10.44
N ARG A 52 50.13 -15.63 -11.75
CA ARG A 52 49.01 -14.92 -12.36
C ARG A 52 47.72 -15.67 -12.03
N GLN A 53 46.85 -15.06 -11.24
CA GLN A 53 45.43 -15.36 -11.25
C GLN A 53 44.64 -14.06 -11.29
N ILE A 54 43.83 -13.94 -12.35
CA ILE A 54 42.85 -12.88 -12.57
C ILE A 54 41.84 -12.97 -11.43
N LEU A 55 42.01 -12.14 -10.39
CA LEU A 55 41.06 -12.03 -9.29
C LEU A 55 39.90 -11.15 -9.75
N ARG A 56 38.81 -11.80 -10.18
CA ARG A 56 37.50 -11.16 -10.26
C ARG A 56 37.17 -10.55 -8.91
N GLU A 57 36.80 -9.27 -8.90
CA GLU A 57 36.22 -8.62 -7.73
C GLU A 57 35.02 -9.43 -7.24
N PRO A 58 34.94 -9.78 -5.94
CA PRO A 58 33.67 -10.24 -5.39
C PRO A 58 32.75 -9.03 -5.36
N VAL A 59 31.79 -8.99 -6.29
CA VAL A 59 30.63 -8.11 -6.21
C VAL A 59 30.02 -8.30 -4.82
N ARG A 60 30.22 -7.29 -3.97
CA ARG A 60 29.53 -7.15 -2.68
C ARG A 60 28.03 -7.18 -2.97
N THR A 61 27.42 -8.35 -2.86
CA THR A 61 25.98 -8.46 -2.67
C THR A 61 25.67 -7.74 -1.36
N ALA A 62 25.05 -6.57 -1.49
CA ALA A 62 24.50 -5.84 -0.37
C ALA A 62 23.65 -6.80 0.48
N PRO A 63 23.74 -6.74 1.82
CA PRO A 63 22.98 -7.64 2.67
C PRO A 63 21.50 -7.33 2.49
N SER A 64 20.79 -8.19 1.74
CA SER A 64 19.34 -8.25 1.81
C SER A 64 19.01 -8.52 3.27
N LYS A 65 18.36 -7.55 3.95
CA LYS A 65 17.88 -7.70 5.32
C LYS A 65 17.19 -9.05 5.48
N SER A 66 17.90 -10.01 6.04
CA SER A 66 17.34 -11.27 6.47
C SER A 66 16.48 -10.93 7.68
N SER A 67 15.16 -10.89 7.47
CA SER A 67 14.22 -10.86 8.58
C SER A 67 14.48 -12.10 9.43
N LYS A 68 14.91 -11.86 10.68
CA LYS A 68 15.12 -12.84 11.76
C LYS A 68 14.22 -14.07 11.64
N HIS A 69 14.86 -15.24 11.72
CA HIS A 69 14.24 -16.51 12.08
C HIS A 69 13.65 -16.40 13.49
N GLU A 70 12.43 -15.90 13.58
CA GLU A 70 11.54 -16.08 14.72
C GLU A 70 10.51 -17.14 14.31
N GLY A 71 10.32 -18.17 15.15
CA GLY A 71 9.51 -19.36 14.83
C GLY A 71 8.23 -19.00 14.09
N ILE A 72 8.12 -19.48 12.84
CA ILE A 72 7.17 -18.98 11.83
C ILE A 72 5.72 -19.26 12.27
N LYS A 73 5.15 -18.33 13.04
CA LYS A 73 3.70 -18.23 13.23
C LYS A 73 3.12 -17.80 11.89
N LEU A 74 2.50 -18.74 11.19
CA LEU A 74 1.87 -18.52 9.88
C LEU A 74 0.57 -17.70 10.09
N GLU A 75 0.69 -16.45 10.53
CA GLU A 75 -0.47 -15.62 10.84
C GLU A 75 -1.21 -15.20 9.55
N LYS A 76 -0.44 -14.90 8.50
CA LYS A 76 -0.94 -14.40 7.22
C LYS A 76 -0.19 -15.09 6.08
N VAL A 77 -0.94 -15.60 5.12
CA VAL A 77 -0.42 -16.28 3.94
C VAL A 77 -0.77 -15.49 2.70
N LEU A 78 0.20 -15.24 1.82
CA LEU A 78 -0.03 -14.52 0.58
C LEU A 78 -0.67 -15.48 -0.43
N ILE A 79 -1.87 -15.15 -0.89
CA ILE A 79 -2.61 -15.98 -1.88
C ILE A 79 -2.63 -15.33 -3.27
N TYR A 80 -2.57 -13.99 -3.33
CA TYR A 80 -2.65 -13.25 -4.59
C TYR A 80 -1.52 -12.22 -4.69
N HIS A 81 -0.90 -12.17 -5.87
CA HIS A 81 0.10 -11.19 -6.24
C HIS A 81 -0.23 -10.63 -7.63
N ALA A 82 -0.51 -9.33 -7.73
CA ALA A 82 -0.93 -8.70 -9.00
C ALA A 82 0.14 -8.72 -10.10
N GLY A 83 1.39 -8.80 -9.66
CA GLY A 83 2.58 -8.87 -10.51
C GLY A 83 3.39 -7.58 -10.36
N SER A 84 4.69 -7.70 -10.10
CA SER A 84 5.52 -6.54 -9.77
C SER A 84 5.56 -5.53 -10.91
N GLY A 85 5.56 -5.99 -12.16
CA GLY A 85 5.50 -5.13 -13.34
C GLY A 85 4.22 -4.29 -13.42
N LYS A 86 3.04 -4.86 -13.11
CA LYS A 86 1.77 -4.11 -13.12
C LYS A 86 1.71 -3.09 -12.00
N ILE A 87 2.16 -3.49 -10.81
CA ILE A 87 2.22 -2.61 -9.62
C ILE A 87 3.18 -1.44 -9.91
N ALA A 88 4.36 -1.73 -10.46
CA ALA A 88 5.34 -0.72 -10.85
C ALA A 88 4.81 0.20 -11.95
N PHE A 89 4.18 -0.36 -12.99
CA PHE A 89 3.57 0.42 -14.08
C PHE A 89 2.50 1.40 -13.56
N ILE A 90 1.59 0.94 -12.70
CA ILE A 90 0.59 1.80 -12.07
C ILE A 90 1.26 2.88 -11.20
N GLY A 91 2.31 2.51 -10.46
CA GLY A 91 3.12 3.46 -9.69
C GLY A 91 3.72 4.56 -10.57
N VAL A 92 4.42 4.19 -11.64
CA VAL A 92 5.02 5.12 -12.60
C VAL A 92 3.96 6.00 -13.25
N MET A 93 2.84 5.42 -13.71
CA MET A 93 1.74 6.18 -14.32
C MET A 93 1.17 7.26 -13.39
N ARG A 94 1.05 6.97 -12.09
CA ARG A 94 0.64 7.97 -11.08
C ARG A 94 1.71 9.05 -10.88
N ILE A 95 2.98 8.68 -10.77
CA ILE A 95 4.07 9.66 -10.60
C ILE A 95 4.13 10.60 -11.80
N THR A 96 4.07 10.06 -13.02
CA THR A 96 4.13 10.86 -14.25
C THR A 96 2.98 11.85 -14.34
N THR A 97 1.75 11.44 -14.01
CA THR A 97 0.59 12.35 -14.07
C THR A 97 0.63 13.44 -13.00
N ILE A 98 1.11 13.13 -11.79
CA ILE A 98 1.35 14.13 -10.74
C ILE A 98 2.45 15.12 -11.17
N LEU A 99 3.49 14.63 -11.82
CA LEU A 99 4.58 15.48 -12.32
C LEU A 99 4.08 16.43 -13.41
N ILE A 100 3.30 15.92 -14.37
CA ILE A 100 2.66 16.75 -15.42
C ILE A 100 1.80 17.84 -14.76
N PHE A 101 0.94 17.47 -13.81
CA PHE A 101 0.11 18.43 -13.08
C PHE A 101 0.95 19.47 -12.34
N SER A 102 2.05 19.05 -11.70
CA SER A 102 2.96 19.93 -10.98
C SER A 102 3.64 20.94 -11.92
N VAL A 103 4.12 20.50 -13.08
CA VAL A 103 4.71 21.40 -14.09
C VAL A 103 3.66 22.38 -14.63
N SER A 104 2.45 21.90 -14.90
CA SER A 104 1.34 22.77 -15.32
C SER A 104 1.03 23.85 -14.28
N CYS A 105 1.05 23.51 -12.98
CA CYS A 105 0.73 24.47 -11.92
C CYS A 105 1.89 25.39 -11.54
N LEU A 106 3.14 24.92 -11.58
CA LEU A 106 4.30 25.65 -11.06
C LEU A 106 5.09 26.41 -12.13
N VAL A 107 5.01 25.97 -13.39
CA VAL A 107 5.78 26.57 -14.50
C VAL A 107 4.83 27.23 -15.48
N VAL A 108 3.86 26.47 -15.99
CA VAL A 108 3.00 26.92 -17.08
C VAL A 108 2.01 27.99 -16.58
N ALA A 109 1.23 27.68 -15.54
CA ALA A 109 0.21 28.60 -15.03
C ALA A 109 0.79 29.97 -14.60
N PRO A 110 1.92 30.06 -13.87
CA PRO A 110 2.52 31.35 -13.53
C PRO A 110 3.06 32.09 -14.75
N ALA A 111 3.67 31.40 -15.72
CA ALA A 111 4.17 32.04 -16.94
C ALA A 111 3.06 32.77 -17.72
N PHE A 112 1.87 32.14 -17.82
CA PHE A 112 0.70 32.76 -18.44
C PHE A 112 0.01 33.80 -17.55
N TYR A 113 0.18 33.74 -16.22
CA TYR A 113 -0.33 34.75 -15.31
C TYR A 113 0.43 36.08 -15.42
N TYR A 114 1.75 36.03 -15.61
CA TYR A 114 2.59 37.22 -15.78
C TYR A 114 2.62 37.77 -17.21
N SER A 115 2.00 37.07 -18.16
CA SER A 115 1.83 37.54 -19.53
C SER A 115 0.53 38.35 -19.60
N GLU A 116 0.63 39.69 -19.60
CA GLU A 116 -0.54 40.59 -19.50
C GLU A 116 -1.52 40.51 -20.70
N ASP A 117 -1.16 39.79 -21.75
CA ASP A 117 -1.92 39.70 -23.00
C ASP A 117 -3.04 38.63 -22.98
N LEU A 118 -3.12 37.79 -21.93
CA LEU A 118 -4.04 36.64 -21.92
C LEU A 118 -5.29 36.86 -21.06
N PRO A 119 -6.45 36.34 -21.50
CA PRO A 119 -7.67 36.35 -20.70
C PRO A 119 -7.51 35.62 -19.36
N TRP A 120 -8.14 36.15 -18.31
CA TRP A 120 -8.07 35.64 -16.94
C TRP A 120 -8.46 34.16 -16.77
N TYR A 121 -9.24 33.59 -17.70
CA TYR A 121 -9.68 32.19 -17.64
C TYR A 121 -8.63 31.18 -18.14
N ILE A 122 -7.55 31.62 -18.79
CA ILE A 122 -6.52 30.71 -19.33
C ILE A 122 -5.75 30.02 -18.21
N VAL A 123 -5.36 30.76 -17.18
CA VAL A 123 -4.66 30.22 -16.01
C VAL A 123 -5.45 29.11 -15.31
N PRO A 124 -6.73 29.29 -14.92
CA PRO A 124 -7.52 28.20 -14.35
C PRO A 124 -7.77 27.07 -15.36
N ALA A 125 -7.89 27.36 -16.66
CA ALA A 125 -8.02 26.32 -17.68
C ALA A 125 -6.77 25.41 -17.76
N ILE A 126 -5.57 25.97 -17.63
CA ILE A 126 -4.30 25.20 -17.58
C ILE A 126 -4.26 24.30 -16.34
N VAL A 127 -4.64 24.83 -15.18
CA VAL A 127 -4.67 24.05 -13.93
C VAL A 127 -5.68 22.91 -14.01
N VAL A 128 -6.89 23.20 -14.50
CA VAL A 128 -7.94 22.18 -14.70
C VAL A 128 -7.47 21.15 -15.73
N GLY A 129 -6.92 21.59 -16.86
CA GLY A 129 -6.38 20.73 -17.92
C GLY A 129 -5.31 19.77 -17.41
N GLY A 130 -4.36 20.27 -16.61
CA GLY A 130 -3.33 19.44 -15.98
C GLY A 130 -3.88 18.47 -14.93
N SER A 131 -4.99 18.81 -14.27
CA SER A 131 -5.60 17.96 -13.24
C SER A 131 -6.36 16.76 -13.83
N ILE A 132 -6.84 16.85 -15.08
CA ILE A 132 -7.66 15.80 -15.71
C ILE A 132 -6.91 14.46 -15.81
N PRO A 133 -5.69 14.36 -16.39
CA PRO A 133 -4.95 13.11 -16.44
C PRO A 133 -4.64 12.53 -15.06
N MET A 134 -4.32 13.40 -14.10
CA MET A 134 -4.08 13.02 -12.71
C MET A 134 -5.33 12.39 -12.09
N LEU A 135 -6.46 13.08 -12.12
CA LEU A 135 -7.73 12.59 -11.55
C LEU A 135 -8.18 11.30 -12.24
N PHE A 136 -8.05 11.21 -13.56
CA PHE A 136 -8.40 10.02 -14.32
C PHE A 136 -7.59 8.78 -13.89
N VAL A 137 -6.26 8.91 -13.82
CA VAL A 137 -5.38 7.79 -13.41
C VAL A 137 -5.66 7.38 -11.96
N LEU A 138 -5.85 8.33 -11.07
CA LEU A 138 -6.14 8.04 -9.66
C LEU A 138 -7.49 7.35 -9.50
N TYR A 139 -8.50 7.83 -10.22
CA TYR A 139 -9.84 7.28 -10.16
C TYR A 139 -9.90 5.86 -10.72
N THR A 140 -9.24 5.59 -11.85
CA THR A 140 -9.26 4.29 -12.51
C THR A 140 -8.40 3.25 -11.81
N THR A 141 -7.26 3.66 -11.23
CA THR A 141 -6.32 2.73 -10.55
C THR A 141 -6.57 2.57 -9.05
N ALA A 142 -7.46 3.38 -8.44
CA ALA A 142 -7.82 3.25 -7.01
C ALA A 142 -8.24 1.84 -6.55
N PRO A 143 -9.08 1.07 -7.27
CA PRO A 143 -9.55 -0.24 -6.81
C PRO A 143 -8.51 -1.36 -7.03
N PHE A 144 -7.36 -1.06 -7.62
CA PHE A 144 -6.39 -2.08 -7.99
C PHE A 144 -5.78 -2.74 -6.75
N VAL A 145 -5.98 -4.06 -6.65
CA VAL A 145 -5.43 -4.88 -5.57
C VAL A 145 -4.01 -5.28 -5.91
N ASN A 146 -3.06 -5.00 -5.01
CA ASN A 146 -1.66 -5.39 -5.17
C ASN A 146 -1.43 -6.80 -4.63
N PHE A 147 -1.89 -7.03 -3.40
CA PHE A 147 -1.70 -8.27 -2.65
C PHE A 147 -2.98 -8.67 -1.92
N ILE A 148 -3.21 -9.97 -1.78
CA ILE A 148 -4.25 -10.48 -0.89
C ILE A 148 -3.61 -11.50 0.04
N TYR A 149 -3.79 -11.29 1.34
CA TYR A 149 -3.36 -12.22 2.37
C TYR A 149 -4.55 -12.90 3.02
N LEU A 150 -4.51 -14.21 3.10
CA LEU A 150 -5.44 -15.00 3.89
C LEU A 150 -4.97 -15.00 5.35
N SER A 151 -5.87 -14.64 6.26
CA SER A 151 -5.61 -14.75 7.71
C SER A 151 -5.88 -16.18 8.16
N ILE A 152 -4.88 -16.82 8.77
CA ILE A 152 -5.05 -18.18 9.30
C ILE A 152 -5.53 -18.07 10.76
N PRO A 153 -6.60 -18.78 11.15
CA PRO A 153 -7.08 -18.78 12.52
C PRO A 153 -6.05 -19.39 13.47
N ARG A 154 -6.02 -18.92 14.73
CA ARG A 154 -5.06 -19.39 15.77
C ARG A 154 -5.03 -20.92 15.92
N ALA A 155 -6.16 -21.58 15.71
CA ALA A 155 -6.27 -23.04 15.73
C ALA A 155 -5.41 -23.73 14.65
N ALA A 156 -5.39 -23.19 13.43
CA ALA A 156 -4.63 -23.74 12.31
C ALA A 156 -3.15 -23.29 12.30
N GLN A 157 -2.79 -22.27 13.09
CA GLN A 157 -1.41 -21.78 13.22
C GLN A 157 -0.47 -22.75 13.97
N ARG A 158 -1.01 -23.72 14.73
CA ARG A 158 -0.22 -24.62 15.59
C ARG A 158 0.73 -25.54 14.83
N THR A 159 0.38 -25.92 13.60
CA THR A 159 1.14 -26.92 12.83
C THR A 159 1.03 -26.61 11.34
N ARG A 160 2.13 -26.78 10.59
CA ARG A 160 2.13 -26.59 9.12
C ARG A 160 1.09 -27.46 8.41
N GLN A 161 0.90 -28.70 8.86
CA GLN A 161 -0.11 -29.61 8.31
C GLN A 161 -1.54 -29.04 8.47
N ARG A 162 -1.89 -28.51 9.64
CA ARG A 162 -3.21 -27.88 9.88
C ARG A 162 -3.40 -26.63 9.03
N ALA A 163 -2.36 -25.82 8.87
CA ALA A 163 -2.40 -24.66 7.98
C ALA A 163 -2.60 -25.08 6.52
N GLN A 164 -1.93 -26.14 6.05
CA GLN A 164 -2.12 -26.68 4.71
C GLN A 164 -3.52 -27.27 4.50
N SER A 165 -4.06 -28.02 5.46
CA SER A 165 -5.44 -28.51 5.40
C SER A 165 -6.46 -27.37 5.33
N TYR A 166 -6.24 -26.29 6.09
CA TYR A 166 -7.07 -25.08 6.02
C TYR A 166 -6.96 -24.37 4.66
N LEU A 167 -5.78 -24.37 4.04
CA LEU A 167 -5.59 -23.78 2.71
C LEU A 167 -6.27 -24.58 1.60
N LYS A 168 -6.36 -25.92 1.75
CA LYS A 168 -7.07 -26.80 0.81
C LYS A 168 -8.59 -26.65 0.85
N ASP A 169 -9.16 -26.29 2.01
CA ASP A 169 -10.58 -25.96 2.10
C ASP A 169 -10.80 -24.70 2.94
N VAL A 170 -10.71 -23.55 2.25
CA VAL A 170 -10.92 -22.24 2.88
C VAL A 170 -12.41 -22.05 3.21
N PRO A 171 -12.79 -21.89 4.49
CA PRO A 171 -14.19 -21.73 4.87
C PRO A 171 -14.72 -20.34 4.48
N ARG A 172 -16.05 -20.20 4.34
CA ARG A 172 -16.68 -18.95 3.88
C ARG A 172 -16.52 -17.79 4.87
N ASN A 173 -16.28 -18.06 6.14
CA ASN A 173 -16.03 -17.06 7.17
C ASN A 173 -14.53 -16.66 7.28
N ALA A 174 -13.68 -17.11 6.35
CA ALA A 174 -12.27 -16.75 6.34
C ALA A 174 -12.08 -15.25 6.13
N VAL A 175 -11.11 -14.66 6.86
CA VAL A 175 -10.79 -13.24 6.74
C VAL A 175 -9.66 -13.03 5.72
N LEU A 176 -9.94 -12.20 4.72
CA LEU A 176 -9.00 -11.76 3.69
C LEU A 176 -8.51 -10.34 4.02
N ASN A 177 -7.20 -10.14 3.97
CA ASN A 177 -6.57 -8.83 4.03
C ASN A 177 -6.21 -8.41 2.60
N ILE A 178 -6.99 -7.52 2.03
CA ILE A 178 -6.79 -6.98 0.69
C ILE A 178 -5.92 -5.72 0.79
N GLU A 179 -4.80 -5.71 0.07
CA GLU A 179 -3.89 -4.56 0.02
C GLU A 179 -4.05 -3.79 -1.28
N THR A 180 -4.46 -2.53 -1.15
CA THR A 180 -4.61 -1.57 -2.26
C THR A 180 -3.61 -0.43 -2.08
N MET A 181 -3.28 0.29 -3.16
CA MET A 181 -2.33 1.40 -3.08
C MET A 181 -3.07 2.73 -2.98
N LYS A 182 -2.82 3.49 -1.91
CA LYS A 182 -3.35 4.85 -1.73
C LYS A 182 -2.79 5.80 -2.79
N PHE A 183 -3.41 6.98 -2.87
CA PHE A 183 -2.88 8.13 -3.61
C PHE A 183 -1.39 8.37 -3.32
N ASN A 184 -1.01 8.39 -2.03
CA ASN A 184 0.37 8.62 -1.59
C ASN A 184 1.26 7.35 -1.61
N PHE A 185 1.04 6.42 -2.55
CA PHE A 185 1.81 5.18 -2.73
C PHE A 185 1.88 4.20 -1.53
N TYR A 186 1.28 4.54 -0.40
CA TYR A 186 1.24 3.68 0.78
C TYR A 186 0.22 2.56 0.62
N PHE A 187 0.59 1.35 1.02
CA PHE A 187 -0.31 0.20 1.00
C PHE A 187 -1.37 0.27 2.10
N ARG A 188 -2.65 0.29 1.71
CA ARG A 188 -3.78 0.23 2.63
C ARG A 188 -4.27 -1.22 2.72
N LYS A 189 -4.28 -1.76 3.93
CA LYS A 189 -4.86 -3.07 4.24
C LYS A 189 -6.33 -2.92 4.57
N THR A 190 -7.17 -3.74 3.96
CA THR A 190 -8.61 -3.83 4.27
C THR A 190 -8.93 -5.26 4.65
N GLN A 191 -9.46 -5.46 5.85
CA GLN A 191 -9.96 -6.76 6.29
C GLN A 191 -11.38 -6.94 5.78
N VAL A 192 -11.63 -8.06 5.11
CA VAL A 192 -12.95 -8.42 4.62
C VAL A 192 -13.18 -9.91 4.83
N VAL A 193 -14.40 -10.28 5.19
CA VAL A 193 -14.80 -11.69 5.30
C VAL A 193 -15.10 -12.23 3.91
N LEU A 194 -14.70 -13.46 3.62
CA LEU A 194 -14.89 -14.09 2.31
C LEU A 194 -16.38 -14.20 1.92
N SER A 195 -17.28 -14.39 2.87
CA SER A 195 -18.74 -14.41 2.66
C SER A 195 -19.29 -13.08 2.17
N ASP A 196 -18.66 -11.98 2.57
CA ASP A 196 -19.14 -10.62 2.33
C ASP A 196 -18.57 -10.05 1.01
N LEU A 197 -17.69 -10.82 0.34
CA LEU A 197 -17.21 -10.52 -1.00
C LEU A 197 -18.16 -11.12 -2.04
N ILE A 198 -18.64 -10.26 -2.93
CA ILE A 198 -19.42 -10.62 -4.11
C ILE A 198 -18.75 -10.13 -5.39
N LEU A 199 -19.09 -10.79 -6.50
CA LEU A 199 -18.68 -10.32 -7.82
C LEU A 199 -19.62 -9.19 -8.26
N GLY A 200 -19.07 -8.04 -8.64
CA GLY A 200 -19.85 -6.92 -9.13
C GLY A 200 -19.06 -6.05 -10.09
N ARG A 201 -19.77 -5.32 -10.95
CA ARG A 201 -19.19 -4.51 -12.02
C ARG A 201 -19.58 -3.04 -11.82
N SER A 202 -18.65 -2.14 -12.12
CA SER A 202 -18.92 -0.70 -12.19
C SER A 202 -18.78 -0.21 -13.63
N MET A 203 -19.60 0.78 -14.03
CA MET A 203 -19.59 1.37 -15.37
C MET A 203 -18.29 2.13 -15.66
N PHE A 204 -17.83 2.93 -14.71
CA PHE A 204 -16.75 3.89 -14.93
C PHE A 204 -15.39 3.43 -14.39
N ARG A 205 -15.34 2.24 -13.77
CA ARG A 205 -14.14 1.77 -13.08
C ARG A 205 -13.97 0.26 -13.24
N PRO A 206 -12.75 -0.23 -13.49
CA PRO A 206 -12.47 -1.66 -13.45
C PRO A 206 -12.63 -2.15 -12.01
N VAL A 207 -13.76 -2.78 -11.71
CA VAL A 207 -14.07 -3.39 -10.42
C VAL A 207 -14.65 -4.76 -10.70
N ASN A 208 -14.18 -5.76 -9.94
CA ASN A 208 -14.70 -7.12 -10.00
C ASN A 208 -15.28 -7.55 -8.66
N LEU A 209 -14.77 -7.03 -7.55
CA LEU A 209 -15.09 -7.48 -6.20
C LEU A 209 -15.71 -6.33 -5.41
N ILE A 210 -16.86 -6.61 -4.78
CA ILE A 210 -17.59 -5.65 -3.96
C ILE A 210 -17.70 -6.24 -2.55
N ASN A 211 -17.36 -5.44 -1.54
CA ASN A 211 -17.60 -5.77 -0.14
C ASN A 211 -18.99 -5.28 0.28
N THR A 212 -19.88 -6.21 0.64
CA THR A 212 -21.25 -5.91 1.09
C THR A 212 -21.30 -5.35 2.52
N ASN A 213 -20.34 -5.71 3.36
CA ASN A 213 -20.27 -5.28 4.75
C ASN A 213 -18.95 -4.53 5.04
N PRO A 214 -18.79 -3.29 4.54
CA PRO A 214 -17.60 -2.51 4.81
C PRO A 214 -17.54 -2.13 6.29
N MET A 215 -16.40 -2.41 6.92
CA MET A 215 -16.17 -1.96 8.29
C MET A 215 -16.30 -0.43 8.36
N PRO A 216 -17.12 0.13 9.28
CA PRO A 216 -17.35 1.56 9.35
C PRO A 216 -16.01 2.29 9.47
N GLN A 217 -15.77 3.21 8.55
CA GLN A 217 -14.63 4.10 8.59
C GLN A 217 -15.13 5.53 8.69
N PRO A 218 -14.34 6.42 9.31
CA PRO A 218 -14.68 7.82 9.30
C PRO A 218 -14.73 8.37 7.87
N TRP A 219 -15.63 9.31 7.61
CA TRP A 219 -15.94 9.83 6.27
C TRP A 219 -14.69 10.30 5.49
N TRP A 220 -13.70 10.91 6.17
CA TRP A 220 -12.45 11.40 5.56
C TRP A 220 -11.52 10.29 5.07
N LYS A 221 -11.67 9.07 5.59
CA LYS A 221 -10.79 7.94 5.27
C LYS A 221 -11.29 7.17 4.04
N GLY A 222 -12.52 7.44 3.60
CA GLY A 222 -13.19 6.78 2.48
C GLY A 222 -13.51 5.32 2.74
N ASN A 223 -14.60 4.85 2.10
CA ASN A 223 -15.05 3.47 2.18
C ASN A 223 -14.37 2.62 1.09
N ASN A 224 -13.77 1.50 1.50
CA ASN A 224 -13.16 0.55 0.57
C ASN A 224 -14.18 -0.54 0.22
N VAL A 225 -15.11 -0.19 -0.67
CA VAL A 225 -16.17 -1.10 -1.10
C VAL A 225 -15.74 -1.87 -2.35
N PHE A 226 -14.93 -1.25 -3.21
CA PHE A 226 -14.63 -1.74 -4.55
C PHE A 226 -13.18 -2.20 -4.68
N PHE A 227 -13.00 -3.41 -5.20
CA PHE A 227 -11.70 -3.99 -5.46
C PHE A 227 -11.63 -4.62 -6.85
N TYR A 228 -10.44 -4.63 -7.43
CA TYR A 228 -10.14 -5.28 -8.70
C TYR A 228 -9.05 -6.32 -8.51
N ALA A 229 -9.44 -7.58 -8.65
CA ALA A 229 -8.53 -8.70 -8.78
C ALA A 229 -9.00 -9.62 -9.92
N PRO A 230 -8.13 -10.00 -10.88
CA PRO A 230 -8.40 -10.99 -11.89
C PRO A 230 -8.49 -12.40 -11.27
N ALA A 231 -9.30 -13.25 -11.88
CA ALA A 231 -9.51 -14.64 -11.44
C ALA A 231 -8.21 -15.45 -11.44
N LYS A 232 -7.39 -15.28 -12.49
CA LYS A 232 -6.13 -16.00 -12.66
C LYS A 232 -4.96 -15.11 -12.24
N THR A 233 -4.11 -15.64 -11.38
CA THR A 233 -2.77 -15.07 -11.14
C THR A 233 -1.82 -15.57 -12.22
N ARG A 234 -1.09 -14.67 -12.89
CA ARG A 234 0.09 -15.15 -13.66
C ARG A 234 1.09 -15.68 -12.64
N PHE A 235 1.51 -16.93 -12.80
CA PHE A 235 2.54 -17.60 -11.98
C PHE A 235 3.90 -16.89 -12.14
N SER A 236 4.03 -15.69 -11.59
CA SER A 236 5.19 -14.82 -11.79
C SER A 236 6.28 -15.02 -10.74
N ALA A 237 6.04 -15.84 -9.71
CA ALA A 237 6.99 -16.10 -8.64
C ALA A 237 7.01 -17.59 -8.30
N LYS A 238 8.22 -18.13 -8.08
CA LYS A 238 8.41 -19.48 -7.56
C LYS A 238 7.62 -19.62 -6.24
N PRO A 239 6.90 -20.73 -6.03
CA PRO A 239 6.15 -20.96 -4.80
C PRO A 239 7.11 -20.85 -3.61
N THR A 240 7.01 -19.76 -2.87
CA THR A 240 7.75 -19.56 -1.64
C THR A 240 6.94 -20.18 -0.50
N SER A 241 7.58 -20.55 0.61
CA SER A 241 6.90 -21.17 1.78
C SER A 241 5.71 -20.37 2.37
N LYS A 242 5.50 -19.12 1.92
CA LYS A 242 4.42 -18.23 2.35
C LYS A 242 3.49 -17.79 1.19
N TYR A 243 3.70 -18.27 -0.03
CA TYR A 243 2.94 -17.89 -1.23
C TYR A 243 2.23 -19.11 -1.83
N PHE A 244 0.90 -19.08 -1.84
CA PHE A 244 0.05 -20.19 -2.30
C PHE A 244 -0.93 -19.67 -3.37
N PRO A 245 -0.49 -19.56 -4.64
CA PRO A 245 -1.30 -19.00 -5.72
C PRO A 245 -2.52 -19.85 -6.07
N GLU A 246 -2.44 -21.17 -5.94
CA GLU A 246 -3.53 -22.12 -6.26
C GLU A 246 -4.79 -21.84 -5.44
N VAL A 247 -4.61 -21.45 -4.18
CA VAL A 247 -5.71 -21.15 -3.24
C VAL A 247 -6.54 -19.97 -3.73
N TRP A 248 -5.96 -19.02 -4.48
CA TRP A 248 -6.70 -17.87 -4.98
C TRP A 248 -7.79 -18.27 -5.98
N GLU A 249 -7.54 -19.26 -6.84
CA GLU A 249 -8.52 -19.67 -7.84
C GLU A 249 -9.76 -20.30 -7.19
N GLU A 250 -9.55 -21.13 -6.16
CA GLU A 250 -10.62 -21.72 -5.36
C GLU A 250 -11.41 -20.67 -4.58
N VAL A 251 -10.71 -19.72 -3.96
CA VAL A 251 -11.31 -18.59 -3.25
C VAL A 251 -12.13 -17.73 -4.22
N PHE A 252 -11.60 -17.42 -5.39
CA PHE A 252 -12.31 -16.66 -6.42
C PHE A 252 -13.55 -17.39 -6.93
N ALA A 253 -13.47 -18.71 -7.12
CA ALA A 253 -14.62 -19.53 -7.48
C ALA A 253 -15.71 -19.52 -6.38
N LYS A 254 -15.32 -19.54 -5.09
CA LYS A 254 -16.25 -19.37 -3.96
C LYS A 254 -16.91 -17.98 -3.98
N ILE A 255 -16.16 -16.91 -4.25
CA ILE A 255 -16.71 -15.55 -4.38
C ILE A 255 -17.72 -15.45 -5.53
N LYS A 256 -17.43 -16.07 -6.67
CA LYS A 256 -18.36 -16.10 -7.82
C LYS A 256 -19.71 -16.74 -7.44
N LYS A 257 -19.70 -17.78 -6.59
CA LYS A 257 -20.93 -18.42 -6.08
C LYS A 257 -21.71 -17.52 -5.13
N ASN A 258 -21.04 -16.66 -4.34
CA ASN A 258 -21.72 -15.71 -3.45
C ASN A 258 -22.54 -14.67 -4.22
N ALA A 259 -22.06 -14.25 -5.39
CA ALA A 259 -22.76 -13.27 -6.24
C ALA A 259 -24.15 -13.77 -6.68
N VAL A 260 -24.29 -15.06 -6.96
CA VAL A 260 -25.56 -15.69 -7.39
C VAL A 260 -26.61 -15.68 -6.26
N LYS A 261 -26.16 -15.73 -5.00
CA LYS A 261 -27.06 -15.80 -3.84
C LYS A 261 -27.59 -14.43 -3.40
N GLY A 262 -26.95 -13.34 -3.80
CA GLY A 262 -27.36 -11.97 -3.46
C GLY A 262 -28.34 -11.32 -4.44
N GLN A 263 -28.80 -12.03 -5.46
CA GLN A 263 -29.76 -11.54 -6.47
C GLN A 263 -31.16 -12.15 -6.36
N HIS A 264 -31.45 -12.89 -5.28
CA HIS A 264 -32.78 -13.41 -4.95
C HIS A 264 -33.30 -12.81 -3.65
#